data_AF-A0A212F9C4-F1
#
_entry.id   AF-A0A212F9C4-F1
#
_cell.length_a   1.000
_cell.length_b   1.000
_cell.length_c   1.000
_cell.angle_alpha   90.00
_cell.angle_beta   90.00
_cell.angle_gamma   90.00
#
_symmetry.space_group_name_H-M   'P 1'
#
loop_
_entity.id
_entity.type
_entity.pdbx_description
1 polymer ?
#
loop_
_entity_poly.entity_id
_entity_poly.type
_entity_poly.pdbx_seq_one_letter_code
_entity_poly.pdbx_strand_id
1 'polypeptide(L)'
;MHVPMNPVGANPNVGMQGMPVSVSIMPVASPQQMQPVMAPQPPQQDKMDNISKVKTLMGSLRESLPMTLKSAAQILHLNYNIDSNTQKGIDNPVPRFDKNLEEFFSLCDQMELHLRTAITCIQQAQSAAHYLPLTVIPSRLDSGPTTQETTLSYPQYLNTVRLQISYAKDIHDTLVAAAQNISPTE
;
A
#
# COMPACT_ATOMS: atom_id res chain seq x y z
N MET A 1 7.79 65.23 8.72
CA MET A 1 6.35 64.97 8.49
C MET A 1 5.74 64.52 9.82
N HIS A 2 4.45 64.74 10.05
CA HIS A 2 3.83 64.70 11.38
C HIS A 2 2.71 63.65 11.45
N VAL A 3 2.56 62.97 12.59
CA VAL A 3 1.46 62.01 12.87
C VAL A 3 0.30 62.74 13.57
N PRO A 4 -0.96 62.28 13.46
CA PRO A 4 -1.53 61.51 14.57
C PRO A 4 -2.62 60.46 14.17
N MET A 5 -3.34 59.94 15.17
CA MET A 5 -4.35 58.86 15.10
C MET A 5 -5.81 59.35 15.06
N ASN A 6 -6.71 58.45 14.61
CA ASN A 6 -8.13 58.16 14.96
C ASN A 6 -8.96 59.16 15.83
N PRO A 7 -10.29 59.27 15.61
CA PRO A 7 -11.19 58.51 16.50
C PRO A 7 -12.56 58.00 15.94
N VAL A 8 -13.20 57.21 16.81
CA VAL A 8 -14.49 56.49 16.81
C VAL A 8 -15.77 57.31 16.57
N GLY A 9 -16.81 56.67 15.97
CA GLY A 9 -18.24 56.98 16.15
C GLY A 9 -19.12 56.64 14.92
N ALA A 10 -20.40 56.27 15.02
CA ALA A 10 -21.22 55.78 16.14
C ALA A 10 -22.46 55.03 15.59
N ASN A 11 -23.13 54.20 16.39
CA ASN A 11 -24.38 53.51 16.02
C ASN A 11 -25.61 54.40 16.34
N PRO A 12 -26.77 54.23 15.66
CA PRO A 12 -27.91 53.66 16.39
C PRO A 12 -28.88 52.79 15.56
N ASN A 13 -29.76 52.07 16.28
CA ASN A 13 -30.76 51.12 15.77
C ASN A 13 -32.20 51.64 15.92
N VAL A 14 -33.01 51.53 14.86
CA VAL A 14 -34.49 51.64 14.82
C VAL A 14 -34.95 50.78 13.61
N GLY A 15 -36.07 50.03 13.60
CA GLY A 15 -37.11 49.76 14.62
C GLY A 15 -38.48 49.55 13.95
N MET A 16 -39.34 48.66 14.51
CA MET A 16 -40.68 48.24 14.02
C MET A 16 -40.68 47.46 12.67
N GLN A 17 -41.32 46.28 12.52
CA GLN A 17 -42.69 45.79 12.81
C GLN A 17 -43.73 46.18 11.74
N GLY A 18 -44.42 45.18 11.16
CA GLY A 18 -45.59 45.39 10.29
C GLY A 18 -45.84 44.27 9.26
N MET A 19 -46.53 43.19 9.65
CA MET A 19 -47.13 42.22 8.70
C MET A 19 -48.55 42.68 8.32
N PRO A 20 -49.04 42.39 7.10
CA PRO A 20 -50.07 41.34 7.02
C PRO A 20 -50.07 40.47 5.74
N VAL A 21 -50.70 39.29 5.89
CA VAL A 21 -51.39 38.40 4.92
C VAL A 21 -52.21 39.15 3.83
N SER A 22 -52.61 38.63 2.65
CA SER A 22 -52.77 37.27 2.05
C SER A 22 -53.10 37.41 0.53
N VAL A 23 -53.21 36.43 -0.40
CA VAL A 23 -52.94 34.96 -0.51
C VAL A 23 -52.94 34.54 -2.03
N SER A 24 -52.35 33.38 -2.38
CA SER A 24 -52.43 32.68 -3.70
C SER A 24 -51.81 33.42 -4.91
N ILE A 25 -51.21 32.77 -5.94
CA ILE A 25 -51.59 31.58 -6.74
C ILE A 25 -50.31 30.80 -7.16
N MET A 26 -50.40 29.47 -7.39
CA MET A 26 -49.31 28.63 -7.96
C MET A 26 -49.40 28.51 -9.50
N PRO A 27 -48.28 28.17 -10.18
CA PRO A 27 -48.16 26.79 -10.65
C PRO A 27 -46.74 26.16 -10.54
N VAL A 28 -46.74 24.97 -9.92
CA VAL A 28 -45.88 23.78 -10.10
C VAL A 28 -44.64 23.87 -11.00
N ALA A 29 -43.46 23.86 -10.36
CA ALA A 29 -42.21 23.20 -10.82
C ALA A 29 -41.21 23.13 -9.65
N SER A 30 -40.29 22.16 -9.51
CA SER A 30 -40.20 20.77 -9.99
C SER A 30 -39.18 20.02 -9.09
N PRO A 31 -39.31 18.71 -8.83
CA PRO A 31 -38.47 18.01 -7.84
C PRO A 31 -37.08 17.67 -8.39
N GLN A 32 -36.02 18.33 -7.89
CA GLN A 32 -34.65 17.85 -8.11
C GLN A 32 -34.37 16.62 -7.25
N GLN A 33 -33.78 15.60 -7.87
CA GLN A 33 -33.45 14.33 -7.22
C GLN A 33 -32.26 14.49 -6.28
N MET A 34 -32.40 13.99 -5.06
CA MET A 34 -31.28 13.83 -4.13
C MET A 34 -30.33 12.76 -4.69
N GLN A 35 -29.25 13.15 -5.36
CA GLN A 35 -28.23 12.18 -5.80
C GLN A 35 -27.56 11.55 -4.57
N PRO A 36 -27.46 10.22 -4.49
CA PRO A 36 -26.64 9.58 -3.46
C PRO A 36 -25.18 9.92 -3.72
N VAL A 37 -24.52 10.57 -2.75
CA VAL A 37 -23.07 10.77 -2.79
C VAL A 37 -22.41 9.40 -2.77
N MET A 38 -21.79 9.00 -3.89
CA MET A 38 -20.89 7.86 -3.90
C MET A 38 -19.72 8.15 -2.96
N ALA A 39 -19.74 7.56 -1.78
CA ALA A 39 -18.54 7.45 -0.96
C ALA A 39 -17.46 6.77 -1.83
N PRO A 40 -16.25 7.33 -1.95
CA PRO A 40 -15.19 6.66 -2.70
C PRO A 40 -14.93 5.32 -2.04
N GLN A 41 -15.08 4.23 -2.80
CA GLN A 41 -14.60 2.93 -2.33
C GLN A 41 -13.11 3.11 -1.98
N PRO A 42 -12.64 2.61 -0.82
CA PRO A 42 -11.21 2.53 -0.60
C PRO A 42 -10.62 1.72 -1.77
N PRO A 43 -9.44 2.11 -2.30
CA PRO A 43 -8.83 1.35 -3.38
C PRO A 43 -8.73 -0.10 -2.92
N GLN A 44 -9.33 -1.02 -3.68
CA GLN A 44 -9.21 -2.44 -3.40
C GLN A 44 -7.73 -2.77 -3.50
N GLN A 45 -7.08 -2.88 -2.33
CA GLN A 45 -5.68 -3.22 -2.24
C GLN A 45 -5.57 -4.69 -2.67
N ASP A 46 -5.36 -4.85 -3.97
CA ASP A 46 -5.43 -6.10 -4.71
C ASP A 46 -4.76 -7.21 -3.89
N LYS A 47 -5.58 -8.15 -3.40
CA LYS A 47 -5.30 -8.98 -2.23
C LYS A 47 -3.97 -9.70 -2.45
N MET A 48 -2.89 -9.18 -1.85
CA MET A 48 -1.57 -9.19 -2.48
C MET A 48 -0.92 -10.58 -2.55
N ASP A 49 -1.42 -11.38 -3.48
CA ASP A 49 -1.05 -12.76 -3.72
C ASP A 49 0.23 -12.79 -4.55
N ASN A 50 1.34 -12.66 -3.84
CA ASN A 50 2.69 -12.83 -4.36
C ASN A 50 2.86 -14.17 -5.12
N ILE A 51 2.15 -15.24 -4.72
CA ILE A 51 2.20 -16.54 -5.40
C ILE A 51 1.49 -16.47 -6.76
N SER A 52 0.33 -15.81 -6.85
CA SER A 52 -0.33 -15.57 -8.14
C SER A 52 0.45 -14.62 -9.05
N LYS A 53 1.11 -13.60 -8.50
CA LYS A 53 2.06 -12.76 -9.29
C LYS A 53 3.22 -13.58 -9.86
N VAL A 54 3.84 -14.46 -9.07
CA VAL A 54 4.89 -15.37 -9.55
C VAL A 54 4.36 -16.33 -10.63
N LYS A 55 3.13 -16.85 -10.50
CA LYS A 55 2.50 -17.69 -11.53
C LYS A 55 2.31 -16.95 -12.86
N THR A 56 1.98 -15.65 -12.83
CA THR A 56 1.91 -14.81 -14.04
C THR A 56 3.29 -14.58 -14.64
N LEU A 57 4.29 -14.21 -13.82
CA LEU A 57 5.67 -13.96 -14.27
C LEU A 57 6.34 -15.22 -14.85
N MET A 58 6.01 -16.41 -14.33
CA MET A 58 6.40 -17.71 -14.91
C MET A 58 5.92 -17.91 -16.36
N GLY A 59 4.89 -17.19 -16.81
CA GLY A 59 4.50 -17.12 -18.22
C GLY A 59 5.52 -16.34 -19.03
N SER A 60 5.69 -15.06 -18.71
CA SER A 60 6.63 -14.15 -19.39
C SER A 60 8.08 -14.67 -19.38
N LEU A 61 8.52 -15.31 -18.30
CA LEU A 61 9.86 -15.90 -18.20
C LEU A 61 10.08 -17.04 -19.22
N ARG A 62 9.05 -17.84 -19.49
CA ARG A 62 9.08 -18.93 -20.51
C ARG A 62 9.12 -18.40 -21.94
N GLU A 63 8.73 -17.15 -22.18
CA GLU A 63 8.79 -16.50 -23.49
C GLU A 63 10.10 -15.72 -23.67
N SER A 64 10.53 -15.00 -22.63
CA SER A 64 11.76 -14.20 -22.58
C SER A 64 13.03 -15.04 -22.72
N LEU A 65 13.12 -16.20 -22.04
CA LEU A 65 14.32 -17.06 -22.10
C LEU A 65 14.61 -17.59 -23.51
N PRO A 66 13.66 -18.21 -24.25
CA PRO A 66 13.87 -18.57 -25.66
C PRO A 66 14.20 -17.38 -26.58
N MET A 67 13.61 -16.21 -26.35
CA MET A 67 13.90 -15.02 -27.14
C MET A 67 15.31 -14.48 -26.90
N THR A 68 15.79 -14.54 -25.66
CA THR A 68 17.18 -14.22 -25.27
C THR A 68 18.16 -15.17 -25.95
N LEU A 69 17.94 -16.49 -25.83
CA LEU A 69 18.77 -17.52 -26.45
C LEU A 69 18.80 -17.43 -27.98
N LYS A 70 17.64 -17.17 -28.61
CA LYS A 70 17.54 -16.95 -30.06
C LYS A 70 18.35 -15.73 -30.51
N SER A 71 18.28 -14.63 -29.76
CA SER A 71 19.05 -13.41 -30.06
C SER A 71 20.56 -13.63 -29.91
N ALA A 72 20.99 -14.38 -28.87
CA ALA A 72 22.38 -14.76 -28.70
C ALA A 72 22.90 -15.63 -29.86
N ALA A 73 22.13 -16.65 -30.26
CA ALA A 73 22.47 -17.50 -31.39
C ALA A 73 22.55 -16.72 -32.73
N GLN A 74 21.71 -15.70 -32.90
CA GLN A 74 21.79 -14.80 -34.07
C GLN A 74 23.08 -13.96 -34.07
N ILE A 75 23.56 -13.48 -32.92
CA ILE A 75 24.85 -12.77 -32.82
C ILE A 75 26.02 -13.72 -33.11
N LEU A 76 26.02 -14.93 -32.53
CA LEU A 76 27.08 -15.91 -32.80
C LEU A 76 27.16 -16.30 -34.28
N HIS A 77 26.01 -16.48 -34.93
CA HIS A 77 25.97 -16.76 -36.37
C HIS A 77 26.39 -15.56 -37.23
N LEU A 78 26.02 -14.33 -36.84
CA LEU A 78 26.46 -13.11 -37.51
C LEU A 78 27.99 -12.98 -37.46
N ASN A 79 28.59 -13.14 -36.28
CA ASN A 79 30.05 -13.09 -36.09
C ASN A 79 30.76 -14.13 -36.97
N TYR A 80 30.28 -15.39 -36.97
CA TYR A 80 30.82 -16.43 -37.84
C TYR A 80 30.74 -16.08 -39.35
N ASN A 81 29.66 -15.44 -39.80
CA ASN A 81 29.49 -15.05 -41.21
C ASN A 81 30.42 -13.88 -41.60
N ILE A 82 30.77 -13.01 -40.64
CA ILE A 82 31.79 -11.96 -40.78
C ILE A 82 33.18 -12.61 -40.86
N ASP A 83 33.55 -13.44 -39.88
CA ASP A 83 34.87 -14.08 -39.78
C ASP A 83 35.19 -15.00 -40.97
N SER A 84 34.18 -15.69 -41.49
CA SER A 84 34.31 -16.54 -42.69
C SER A 84 34.25 -15.77 -44.03
N ASN A 85 34.07 -14.44 -43.99
CA ASN A 85 33.88 -13.57 -45.17
C ASN A 85 32.75 -14.08 -46.10
N THR A 86 31.74 -14.76 -45.54
CA THR A 86 30.57 -15.28 -46.29
C THR A 86 29.44 -14.25 -46.38
N GLN A 87 29.40 -13.29 -45.45
CA GLN A 87 28.38 -12.25 -45.42
C GLN A 87 28.51 -11.26 -46.60
N LYS A 88 27.51 -11.28 -47.50
CA LYS A 88 27.38 -10.34 -48.62
C LYS A 88 26.18 -9.42 -48.39
N GLY A 89 26.41 -8.27 -47.77
CA GLY A 89 25.37 -7.26 -47.50
C GLY A 89 25.34 -6.80 -46.04
N ILE A 90 24.83 -5.59 -45.82
CA ILE A 90 24.80 -4.91 -44.51
C ILE A 90 23.42 -5.06 -43.85
N ASP A 91 22.40 -5.45 -44.61
CA ASP A 91 20.98 -5.38 -44.28
C ASP A 91 20.45 -6.43 -43.27
N ASN A 92 21.33 -7.03 -42.46
CA ASN A 92 20.91 -7.95 -41.40
C ASN A 92 20.67 -7.18 -40.09
N PRO A 93 19.43 -7.11 -39.56
CA PRO A 93 19.13 -6.30 -38.38
C PRO A 93 19.87 -6.78 -37.14
N VAL A 94 20.45 -5.85 -36.39
CA VAL A 94 21.20 -6.13 -35.15
C VAL A 94 20.28 -6.83 -34.13
N PRO A 95 20.60 -8.05 -33.68
CA PRO A 95 19.79 -8.75 -32.68
C PRO A 95 19.83 -8.00 -31.35
N ARG A 96 18.66 -7.67 -30.79
CA ARG A 96 18.53 -6.92 -29.52
C ARG A 96 18.76 -7.82 -28.29
N PHE A 97 19.91 -8.49 -28.23
CA PHE A 97 20.25 -9.43 -27.17
C PHE A 97 20.21 -8.77 -25.78
N ASP A 98 20.84 -7.61 -25.63
CA ASP A 98 20.95 -6.90 -24.34
C ASP A 98 19.57 -6.58 -23.75
N LYS A 99 18.63 -6.13 -24.58
CA LYS A 99 17.25 -5.84 -24.15
C LYS A 99 16.49 -7.10 -23.73
N ASN A 100 16.67 -8.22 -24.45
CA ASN A 100 16.02 -9.49 -24.09
C ASN A 100 16.62 -10.04 -22.78
N LEU A 101 17.94 -9.90 -22.59
CA LEU A 101 18.66 -10.31 -21.40
C LEU A 101 18.27 -9.47 -20.17
N GLU A 102 18.16 -8.14 -20.33
CA GLU A 102 17.65 -7.21 -19.31
C GLU A 102 16.20 -7.58 -18.90
N GLU A 103 15.34 -7.87 -19.88
CA GLU A 103 13.96 -8.31 -19.66
C GLU A 103 13.90 -9.67 -18.93
N PHE A 104 14.79 -10.61 -19.26
CA PHE A 104 14.93 -11.88 -18.54
C PHE A 104 15.35 -11.69 -17.08
N PHE A 105 16.38 -10.87 -16.80
CA PHE A 105 16.82 -10.62 -15.42
C PHE A 105 15.76 -9.85 -14.60
N SER A 106 15.11 -8.85 -15.19
CA SER A 106 14.02 -8.09 -14.53
C SER A 106 12.84 -8.98 -14.12
N LEU A 107 12.50 -9.98 -14.93
CA LEU A 107 11.50 -11.01 -14.57
C LEU A 107 11.98 -11.90 -13.41
N CYS A 108 13.24 -12.31 -13.40
CA CYS A 108 13.84 -13.08 -12.30
C CYS A 108 13.83 -12.29 -10.98
N ASP A 109 14.28 -11.05 -10.99
CA ASP A 109 14.33 -10.16 -9.81
C ASP A 109 12.93 -9.94 -9.22
N GLN A 110 11.92 -9.73 -10.08
CA GLN A 110 10.54 -9.54 -9.65
C GLN A 110 9.94 -10.83 -9.08
N MET A 111 10.27 -11.99 -9.64
CA MET A 111 9.89 -13.28 -9.08
C MET A 111 10.57 -13.55 -7.74
N GLU A 112 11.86 -13.25 -7.61
CA GLU A 112 12.60 -13.39 -6.34
C GLU A 112 11.99 -12.50 -5.25
N LEU A 113 11.71 -11.23 -5.56
CA LEU A 113 11.08 -10.30 -4.64
C LEU A 113 9.74 -10.86 -4.12
N HIS A 114 8.85 -11.32 -5.01
CA HIS A 114 7.57 -11.89 -4.63
C HIS A 114 7.72 -13.20 -3.83
N LEU A 115 8.65 -14.08 -4.18
CA LEU A 115 8.91 -15.31 -3.42
C LEU A 115 9.45 -15.01 -2.01
N ARG A 116 10.42 -14.08 -1.88
CA ARG A 116 10.90 -13.60 -0.58
C ARG A 116 9.77 -13.00 0.26
N THR A 117 8.94 -12.13 -0.33
CA THR A 117 7.77 -11.56 0.36
C THR A 117 6.79 -12.64 0.82
N ALA A 118 6.50 -13.64 -0.03
CA ALA A 118 5.61 -14.74 0.34
C ALA A 118 6.14 -15.57 1.52
N ILE A 119 7.44 -15.87 1.55
CA ILE A 119 8.10 -16.57 2.66
C ILE A 119 7.96 -15.76 3.95
N THR A 120 8.25 -14.45 3.92
CA THR A 120 8.08 -13.57 5.08
C THR A 120 6.63 -13.53 5.58
N CYS A 121 5.64 -13.48 4.69
CA CYS A 121 4.23 -13.53 5.07
C CYS A 121 3.84 -14.87 5.72
N ILE A 122 4.37 -16.00 5.25
CA ILE A 122 4.14 -17.32 5.85
C ILE A 122 4.78 -17.39 7.25
N GLN A 123 6.02 -16.93 7.41
CA GLN A 123 6.71 -16.87 8.70
C GLN A 123 6.00 -15.94 9.69
N GLN A 124 5.49 -14.80 9.23
CA GLN A 124 4.69 -13.88 10.03
C GLN A 124 3.37 -14.52 10.49
N ALA A 125 2.65 -15.23 9.61
CA ALA A 125 1.42 -15.93 9.95
C ALA A 125 1.65 -17.07 10.96
N GLN A 126 2.71 -17.86 10.77
CA GLN A 126 3.14 -18.90 11.73
C GLN A 126 3.49 -18.31 13.10
N SER A 127 4.24 -17.19 13.12
CA SER A 127 4.59 -16.48 14.35
C SER A 127 3.36 -15.92 15.05
N ALA A 128 2.43 -15.31 14.32
CA ALA A 128 1.17 -14.80 14.89
C ALA A 128 0.32 -15.92 15.50
N ALA A 129 0.21 -17.08 14.83
CA ALA A 129 -0.53 -18.24 15.33
C ALA A 129 0.16 -18.95 16.53
N HIS A 130 1.46 -18.73 16.75
CA HIS A 130 2.19 -19.27 17.89
C HIS A 130 2.16 -18.34 19.12
N TYR A 131 2.27 -17.02 18.89
CA TYR A 131 2.37 -16.03 19.96
C TYR A 131 1.04 -15.33 20.33
N LEU A 132 -0.05 -15.54 19.56
CA LEU A 132 -1.38 -15.00 19.87
C LEU A 132 -2.47 -16.08 19.77
N PRO A 133 -3.47 -16.08 20.68
CA PRO A 133 -4.61 -16.99 20.63
C PRO A 133 -5.69 -16.56 19.62
N LEU A 134 -5.45 -15.52 18.82
CA LEU A 134 -6.43 -14.84 17.97
C LEU A 134 -5.87 -14.64 16.57
N THR A 135 -6.69 -14.91 15.55
CA THR A 135 -6.27 -14.79 14.14
C THR A 135 -6.20 -13.32 13.73
N VAL A 136 -5.02 -12.85 13.33
CA VAL A 136 -4.83 -11.47 12.88
C VAL A 136 -5.19 -11.32 11.40
N ILE A 137 -6.12 -10.42 11.09
CA ILE A 137 -6.45 -10.00 9.73
C ILE A 137 -5.26 -9.16 9.20
N PRO A 138 -4.56 -9.59 8.14
CA PRO A 138 -3.31 -8.94 7.71
C PRO A 138 -3.52 -7.65 6.92
N SER A 139 -4.73 -7.40 6.40
CA SER A 139 -5.05 -6.17 5.70
C SER A 139 -5.35 -5.04 6.69
N ARG A 140 -4.75 -3.87 6.44
CA ARG A 140 -5.01 -2.64 7.22
C ARG A 140 -6.37 -2.01 6.95
N LEU A 141 -6.96 -2.32 5.80
CA LEU A 141 -8.22 -1.73 5.32
C LEU A 141 -9.41 -2.69 5.46
N ASP A 142 -9.14 -3.97 5.74
CA ASP A 142 -10.18 -4.98 5.97
C ASP A 142 -10.68 -4.92 7.42
N SER A 143 -11.40 -3.85 7.75
CA SER A 143 -12.28 -3.82 8.91
C SER A 143 -13.56 -4.60 8.57
N GLY A 144 -13.41 -5.91 8.36
CA GLY A 144 -14.54 -6.83 8.30
C GLY A 144 -15.37 -6.77 9.59
N PRO A 145 -16.65 -7.17 9.58
CA PRO A 145 -17.50 -7.11 10.76
C PRO A 145 -16.87 -7.92 11.90
N THR A 146 -16.50 -7.25 12.99
CA THR A 146 -15.84 -7.84 14.16
C THR A 146 -16.84 -8.59 15.04
N THR A 147 -17.57 -9.53 14.44
CA THR A 147 -18.58 -10.40 15.06
C THR A 147 -18.04 -11.79 15.38
N GLN A 148 -16.80 -12.10 14.98
CA GLN A 148 -16.08 -13.30 15.41
C GLN A 148 -15.05 -12.94 16.49
N GLU A 149 -15.33 -13.35 17.73
CA GLU A 149 -14.47 -13.15 18.91
C GLU A 149 -13.05 -13.74 18.77
N THR A 150 -12.85 -14.59 17.77
CA THR A 150 -11.59 -15.29 17.45
C THR A 150 -10.63 -14.50 16.53
N THR A 151 -10.99 -13.26 16.14
CA THR A 151 -10.23 -12.47 15.14
C THR A 151 -9.83 -11.08 15.64
N LEU A 152 -8.66 -10.60 15.19
CA LEU A 152 -8.12 -9.26 15.47
C LEU A 152 -7.87 -8.50 14.16
N SER A 153 -8.31 -7.25 14.07
CA SER A 153 -7.83 -6.35 13.01
C SER A 153 -6.37 -5.94 13.24
N TYR A 154 -5.64 -5.61 12.17
CA TYR A 154 -4.23 -5.18 12.28
C TYR A 154 -3.98 -4.00 13.26
N PRO A 155 -4.85 -2.96 13.36
CA PRO A 155 -4.70 -1.92 14.38
C PRO A 155 -4.86 -2.43 15.82
N GLN A 156 -5.80 -3.35 16.07
CA GLN A 156 -5.98 -3.97 17.39
C GLN A 156 -4.75 -4.81 17.76
N TYR A 157 -4.27 -5.64 16.84
CA TYR A 157 -3.03 -6.42 17.00
C TYR A 157 -1.83 -5.54 17.41
N LEU A 158 -1.60 -4.41 16.72
CA LEU A 158 -0.51 -3.49 17.09
C LEU A 158 -0.68 -2.89 18.49
N ASN A 159 -1.91 -2.67 18.96
CA ASN A 159 -2.16 -2.18 20.31
C ASN A 159 -1.95 -3.29 21.36
N THR A 160 -2.38 -4.52 21.09
CA THR A 160 -2.09 -5.70 21.93
C THR A 160 -0.57 -5.90 22.09
N VAL A 161 0.20 -5.85 21.00
CA VAL A 161 1.66 -6.01 21.07
C VAL A 161 2.33 -4.90 21.89
N ARG A 162 1.92 -3.64 21.72
CA ARG A 162 2.43 -2.52 22.55
C ARG A 162 2.13 -2.72 24.04
N LEU A 163 0.92 -3.19 24.36
CA LEU A 163 0.50 -3.41 25.74
C LEU A 163 1.31 -4.54 26.40
N GLN A 164 1.53 -5.65 25.69
CA GLN A 164 2.38 -6.75 26.17
C GLN A 164 3.83 -6.32 26.37
N ILE A 165 4.37 -5.47 25.49
CA ILE A 165 5.71 -4.87 25.65
C ILE A 165 5.77 -3.98 26.90
N SER A 166 4.74 -3.17 27.18
CA SER A 166 4.67 -2.39 28.42
C SER A 166 4.67 -3.31 29.64
N TYR A 167 3.75 -4.27 29.72
CA TYR A 167 3.66 -5.18 30.86
C TYR A 167 4.96 -5.97 31.10
N ALA A 168 5.64 -6.43 30.04
CA ALA A 168 6.94 -7.09 30.16
C ALA A 168 8.02 -6.14 30.74
N LYS A 169 8.03 -4.87 30.33
CA LYS A 169 8.92 -3.85 30.88
C LYS A 169 8.56 -3.51 32.33
N ASP A 170 7.28 -3.35 32.65
CA ASP A 170 6.81 -2.97 33.99
C ASP A 170 7.12 -4.09 35.01
N ILE A 171 7.01 -5.36 34.60
CA ILE A 171 7.46 -6.53 35.37
C ILE A 171 8.99 -6.53 35.53
N HIS A 172 9.75 -6.31 34.44
CA HIS A 172 11.21 -6.22 34.48
C HIS A 172 11.69 -5.15 35.45
N ASP A 173 11.16 -3.92 35.36
CA ASP A 173 11.59 -2.80 36.18
C ASP A 173 11.23 -3.02 37.67
N THR A 174 10.08 -3.66 37.94
CA THR A 174 9.70 -4.11 39.29
C THR A 174 10.67 -5.16 39.84
N LEU A 175 11.08 -6.14 39.02
CA LEU A 175 12.05 -7.18 39.41
C LEU A 175 13.45 -6.59 39.62
N VAL A 176 13.89 -5.63 38.80
CA VAL A 176 15.17 -4.93 38.97
C VAL A 176 15.17 -4.10 40.25
N ALA A 177 14.09 -3.35 40.52
CA ALA A 177 13.94 -2.61 41.77
C ALA A 177 13.95 -3.55 42.99
N ALA A 178 13.24 -4.68 42.93
CA ALA A 178 13.29 -5.69 43.99
C ALA A 178 14.70 -6.27 44.18
N ALA A 179 15.39 -6.63 43.10
CA ALA A 179 16.76 -7.16 43.11
C ALA A 179 17.76 -6.18 43.73
N GLN A 180 17.65 -4.88 43.43
CA GLN A 180 18.49 -3.84 44.03
C GLN A 180 18.23 -3.64 45.53
N ASN A 181 16.99 -3.84 46.01
CA ASN A 181 16.66 -3.75 47.44
C ASN A 181 17.11 -4.97 48.27
N ILE A 182 17.41 -6.12 47.63
CA ILE A 182 17.89 -7.34 48.32
C ILE A 182 19.39 -7.61 48.11
N SER A 183 20.05 -6.86 47.21
CA SER A 183 21.49 -6.96 46.99
C SER A 183 22.20 -6.16 48.09
N PRO A 184 23.03 -6.78 48.95
CA PRO A 184 23.70 -6.05 50.01
C PRO A 184 24.70 -5.04 49.42
N THR A 185 24.71 -3.83 49.97
CA THR A 185 25.77 -2.84 49.73
C THR A 185 26.99 -3.23 50.57
N GLU A 186 27.98 -3.85 49.91
CA GLU A 186 29.32 -4.12 50.45
C GLU A 186 30.32 -3.04 49.99
#